data_AF-A0A2H9R7B3-F1
#
_entry.id   AF-A0A2H9R7B3-F1
#
_cell.length_a   1.000
_cell.length_b   1.000
_cell.length_c   1.000
_cell.angle_alpha   90.00
_cell.angle_beta   90.00
_cell.angle_gamma   90.00
#
_symmetry.space_group_name_H-M   'P 1'
#
loop_
_entity.id
_entity.type
_entity.pdbx_description
1 polymer ?
#
loop_
_entity_poly.entity_id
_entity_poly.type
_entity_poly.pdbx_seq_one_letter_code
_entity_poly.pdbx_strand_id
1 'polypeptide(L)'
;FAIGLMIAIGIGLHNLGEGLAIGAAIGLGQVALSTFLIVGFALHNTTEGIAIASPIAKTKSPIFKIIILGLIAGAPTILGTWIGGFFYSPYTAIIFLSMGAGAIFQVMLIILKWLYQSEQKLVQTSIVSGVGVGMLIMYITSILV
;
A
#
# COMPACT_ATOMS: atom_id res chain seq x y z
N PHE A 1 13.51 12.63 2.20
CA PHE A 1 13.33 11.53 3.17
C PHE A 1 12.00 11.61 3.92
N ALA A 2 11.67 12.74 4.57
CA ALA A 2 10.42 12.88 5.34
C ALA A 2 9.15 12.51 4.56
N ILE A 3 9.02 12.94 3.29
CA ILE A 3 7.88 12.57 2.44
C ILE A 3 7.78 11.06 2.23
N GLY A 4 8.90 10.40 1.89
CA GLY A 4 8.95 8.95 1.76
C GLY A 4 8.59 8.21 3.05
N LEU A 5 8.97 8.75 4.21
CA LEU A 5 8.58 8.20 5.52
C LEU A 5 7.07 8.34 5.77
N MET A 6 6.48 9.50 5.49
CA MET A 6 5.03 9.70 5.65
C MET A 6 4.24 8.76 4.72
N ILE A 7 4.70 8.60 3.48
CA ILE A 7 4.11 7.64 2.53
C ILE A 7 4.24 6.21 3.06
N ALA A 8 5.43 5.80 3.49
CA ALA A 8 5.66 4.45 4.02
C ALA A 8 4.79 4.14 5.26
N ILE A 9 4.59 5.11 6.15
CA ILE A 9 3.71 4.94 7.32
C ILE A 9 2.24 4.79 6.88
N GLY A 10 1.76 5.64 5.97
CA GLY A 10 0.39 5.55 5.48
C GLY A 10 0.12 4.24 4.74
N ILE A 11 1.06 3.82 3.90
CA ILE A 11 1.00 2.51 3.22
C ILE A 11 1.08 1.36 4.23
N GLY A 12 1.92 1.46 5.26
CA GLY A 12 1.94 0.48 6.34
C GLY A 12 0.60 0.31 7.03
N LEU A 13 -0.09 1.42 7.33
CA LEU A 13 -1.45 1.36 7.90
C LEU A 13 -2.49 0.78 6.93
N HIS A 14 -2.30 0.95 5.63
CA HIS A 14 -3.12 0.28 4.61
C HIS A 14 -2.90 -1.23 4.58
N ASN A 15 -1.63 -1.64 4.53
CA ASN A 15 -1.22 -3.05 4.39
C ASN A 15 -1.56 -3.86 5.65
N LEU A 16 -1.76 -3.20 6.78
CA LEU A 16 -2.37 -3.80 7.97
C LEU A 16 -3.78 -4.35 7.67
N GLY A 17 -4.59 -3.63 6.89
CA GLY A 17 -5.92 -4.06 6.46
C GLY A 17 -5.86 -5.21 5.45
N GLU A 18 -4.92 -5.18 4.51
CA GLU A 18 -4.65 -6.28 3.59
C GLU A 18 -4.28 -7.57 4.33
N GLY A 19 -3.36 -7.46 5.29
CA GLY A 19 -2.98 -8.55 6.17
C GLY A 19 -4.19 -9.12 6.90
N LEU A 20 -5.07 -8.25 7.42
CA LEU A 20 -6.28 -8.69 8.10
C LEU A 20 -7.21 -9.49 7.19
N ALA A 21 -7.34 -9.12 5.92
CA ALA A 21 -8.10 -9.89 4.93
C ALA A 21 -7.46 -11.26 4.64
N ILE A 22 -6.13 -11.32 4.47
CA ILE A 22 -5.38 -12.57 4.30
C ILE A 22 -5.61 -13.49 5.50
N GLY A 23 -5.41 -12.97 6.71
CA GLY A 23 -5.57 -13.71 7.96
C GLY A 23 -7.00 -14.23 8.14
N ALA A 24 -8.00 -13.38 7.91
CA ALA A 24 -9.41 -13.75 8.02
C ALA A 24 -9.77 -14.91 7.08
N ALA A 25 -9.31 -14.85 5.82
CA ALA A 25 -9.54 -15.92 4.85
C ALA A 25 -8.93 -17.25 5.34
N ILE A 26 -7.71 -17.23 5.90
CA ILE A 26 -7.10 -18.43 6.51
C ILE A 26 -7.90 -18.92 7.71
N GLY A 27 -8.29 -18.02 8.62
CA GLY A 27 -9.05 -18.36 9.83
C GLY A 27 -10.41 -18.98 9.52
N LEU A 28 -11.02 -18.64 8.39
CA LEU A 28 -12.26 -19.23 7.86
C LEU A 28 -12.05 -20.51 7.04
N GLY A 29 -10.81 -21.01 6.93
CA GLY A 29 -10.46 -22.19 6.14
C GLY A 29 -10.42 -21.97 4.62
N GLN A 30 -10.51 -20.71 4.15
CA GLN A 30 -10.51 -20.34 2.74
C GLN A 30 -9.07 -20.18 2.21
N VAL A 31 -8.31 -21.28 2.18
CA VAL A 31 -6.89 -21.26 1.80
C VAL A 31 -6.65 -20.76 0.37
N ALA A 32 -7.51 -21.14 -0.57
CA ALA A 32 -7.42 -20.69 -1.95
C ALA A 32 -7.60 -19.16 -2.06
N LEU A 33 -8.59 -18.60 -1.36
CA LEU A 33 -8.82 -17.16 -1.30
C LEU A 33 -7.62 -16.45 -0.66
N SER A 34 -7.10 -16.97 0.45
CA SER A 34 -5.92 -16.39 1.09
C SER A 34 -4.69 -16.37 0.17
N THR A 35 -4.44 -17.48 -0.53
CA THR A 35 -3.30 -17.59 -1.46
C THR A 35 -3.42 -16.60 -2.60
N PHE A 36 -4.64 -16.46 -3.13
CA PHE A 36 -4.99 -15.48 -4.15
C PHE A 36 -4.71 -14.05 -3.65
N LEU A 37 -5.22 -13.69 -2.47
CA LEU A 37 -4.96 -12.39 -1.84
C LEU A 37 -3.48 -12.12 -1.61
N ILE A 38 -2.71 -13.12 -1.16
CA ILE A 38 -1.24 -12.97 -0.96
C ILE A 38 -0.55 -12.59 -2.27
N VAL A 39 -0.88 -13.27 -3.36
CA VAL A 39 -0.29 -12.96 -4.67
C VAL A 39 -0.73 -11.59 -5.16
N GLY A 40 -2.03 -11.27 -5.04
CA GLY A 40 -2.61 -10.01 -5.49
C GLY A 40 -2.01 -8.82 -4.76
N PHE A 41 -1.96 -8.87 -3.43
CA PHE A 41 -1.36 -7.83 -2.60
C PHE A 41 0.16 -7.76 -2.76
N ALA A 42 0.87 -8.87 -2.96
CA ALA A 42 2.31 -8.79 -3.26
C ALA A 42 2.59 -8.01 -4.56
N LEU A 43 1.79 -8.23 -5.61
CA LEU A 43 1.88 -7.47 -6.86
C LEU A 43 1.48 -6.00 -6.65
N HIS A 44 0.40 -5.74 -5.92
CA HIS A 44 -0.04 -4.38 -5.58
C HIS A 44 1.02 -3.61 -4.81
N ASN A 45 1.56 -4.20 -3.74
CA ASN A 45 2.51 -3.56 -2.82
C ASN A 45 3.87 -3.32 -3.47
N THR A 46 4.19 -4.07 -4.53
CA THR A 46 5.35 -3.76 -5.38
C THR A 46 5.17 -2.40 -6.06
N THR A 47 3.96 -2.06 -6.51
CA THR A 47 3.67 -0.75 -7.12
C THR A 47 3.66 0.38 -6.09
N GLU A 48 3.20 0.11 -4.87
CA GLU A 48 3.30 1.04 -3.73
C GLU A 48 4.75 1.38 -3.35
N GLY A 49 5.66 0.41 -3.48
CA GLY A 49 7.10 0.63 -3.29
C GLY A 49 7.66 1.74 -4.19
N ILE A 50 7.12 1.89 -5.41
CA ILE A 50 7.49 2.98 -6.33
C ILE A 50 7.08 4.34 -5.75
N ALA A 51 5.90 4.43 -5.13
CA ALA A 51 5.41 5.65 -4.49
C ALA A 51 6.31 6.07 -3.30
N ILE A 52 6.81 5.10 -2.52
CA ILE A 52 7.76 5.35 -1.43
C ILE A 52 9.12 5.81 -1.97
N ALA A 53 9.61 5.15 -3.02
CA ALA A 53 10.92 5.40 -3.59
C ALA A 53 11.01 6.73 -4.36
N SER A 54 9.94 7.12 -5.05
CA SER A 54 9.90 8.31 -5.92
C SER A 54 10.39 9.62 -5.26
N PRO A 55 9.87 10.05 -4.09
CA PRO A 55 10.30 11.30 -3.44
C PRO A 55 11.71 11.26 -2.84
N ILE A 56 12.34 10.09 -2.76
CA ILE A 56 13.72 9.95 -2.29
C ILE A 56 14.71 9.57 -3.40
N ALA A 57 14.23 9.25 -4.61
CA ALA A 57 15.06 8.85 -5.74
C ALA A 57 16.07 9.91 -6.17
N LYS A 58 15.73 11.20 -6.03
CA LYS A 58 16.64 12.33 -6.33
C LYS A 58 17.64 12.62 -5.19
N THR A 59 17.60 11.87 -4.08
CA THR A 59 18.47 12.08 -2.92
C THR A 59 19.50 10.95 -2.81
N LYS A 60 20.73 11.26 -2.33
CA LYS A 60 21.73 10.25 -1.97
C LYS A 60 21.35 9.55 -0.65
N SER A 61 20.22 8.86 -0.63
CA SER A 61 19.77 8.10 0.53
C SER A 61 20.51 6.76 0.61
N PRO A 62 21.11 6.40 1.74
CA PRO A 62 21.76 5.10 1.91
C PRO A 62 20.74 3.95 1.81
N ILE A 63 21.17 2.80 1.29
CA ILE A 63 20.30 1.64 1.02
C ILE A 63 19.54 1.18 2.27
N PHE A 64 20.17 1.26 3.44
CA PHE A 64 19.56 0.92 4.72
C PHE A 64 18.30 1.73 5.02
N LYS A 65 18.26 3.02 4.64
CA LYS A 65 17.06 3.85 4.80
C LYS A 65 15.92 3.40 3.88
N ILE A 66 16.23 2.91 2.68
CA ILE A 66 15.23 2.37 1.76
C ILE A 66 14.64 1.07 2.32
N ILE A 67 15.50 0.19 2.86
CA ILE A 67 15.07 -1.04 3.53
C ILE A 67 14.14 -0.72 4.71
N ILE A 68 14.49 0.25 5.55
CA ILE A 68 13.63 0.68 6.66
C ILE A 68 12.25 1.14 6.15
N LEU A 69 12.20 1.95 5.10
CA LEU A 69 10.92 2.40 4.55
C LEU A 69 10.08 1.23 4.03
N GLY A 70 10.70 0.27 3.36
CA GLY A 70 10.04 -0.97 2.94
C GLY A 70 9.52 -1.79 4.12
N LEU A 71 10.29 -1.89 5.21
CA LEU A 71 9.84 -2.57 6.43
C LEU A 71 8.69 -1.84 7.11
N ILE A 72 8.71 -0.51 7.18
CA ILE A 72 7.62 0.29 7.74
C ILE A 72 6.33 0.09 6.94
N ALA A 73 6.43 0.03 5.61
CA ALA A 73 5.28 -0.20 4.73
C ALA A 73 4.80 -1.66 4.71
N GLY A 74 5.71 -2.64 4.84
CA GLY A 74 5.38 -4.06 4.67
C GLY A 74 5.12 -4.83 5.96
N ALA A 75 5.85 -4.55 7.04
CA ALA A 75 5.74 -5.29 8.31
C ALA A 75 4.33 -5.27 8.93
N PRO A 76 3.54 -4.19 8.83
CA PRO A 76 2.17 -4.19 9.33
C PRO A 76 1.26 -5.26 8.72
N THR A 77 1.52 -5.72 7.49
CA THR A 77 0.80 -6.86 6.86
C THR A 77 0.89 -8.13 7.71
N ILE A 78 2.03 -8.38 8.32
CA ILE A 78 2.26 -9.55 9.18
C ILE A 78 1.36 -9.45 10.41
N LEU A 79 1.33 -8.27 11.06
CA LEU A 79 0.47 -8.00 12.21
C LEU A 79 -1.01 -8.14 11.83
N GLY A 80 -1.40 -7.58 10.68
CA GLY A 80 -2.75 -7.71 10.14
C GLY A 80 -3.14 -9.17 9.97
N THR A 81 -2.25 -9.98 9.39
CA THR A 81 -2.48 -11.42 9.17
C THR A 81 -2.69 -12.18 10.46
N TRP A 82 -1.90 -11.89 11.51
CA TRP A 82 -2.13 -12.50 12.83
C TRP A 82 -3.45 -12.06 13.46
N ILE A 83 -3.78 -10.77 13.41
CA ILE A 83 -5.04 -10.27 13.96
C ILE A 83 -6.23 -10.89 13.21
N GLY A 84 -6.19 -10.91 11.88
CA GLY A 84 -7.21 -11.50 11.03
C GLY A 84 -7.33 -13.01 11.21
N GLY A 85 -6.22 -13.73 11.42
CA GLY A 85 -6.23 -15.19 11.54
C GLY A 85 -6.68 -15.70 12.91
N PHE A 86 -6.30 -15.03 14.00
CA PHE A 86 -6.58 -15.48 15.36
C PHE A 86 -7.77 -14.77 16.03
N PHE A 87 -8.06 -13.53 15.63
CA PHE A 87 -9.03 -12.66 16.31
C PHE A 87 -10.05 -12.04 15.34
N TYR A 88 -10.42 -12.78 14.30
CA TYR A 88 -11.39 -12.28 13.33
C TYR A 88 -12.73 -11.93 13.98
N SER A 89 -13.19 -10.71 13.72
CA SER A 89 -14.53 -10.26 14.03
C SER A 89 -14.95 -9.22 12.98
N PRO A 90 -16.22 -9.20 12.55
CA PRO A 90 -16.72 -8.18 11.62
C PRO A 90 -16.44 -6.75 12.09
N TYR A 91 -16.50 -6.49 13.40
CA TYR A 91 -16.19 -5.18 13.98
C TYR A 91 -14.73 -4.78 13.78
N THR A 92 -13.81 -5.71 14.06
CA THR A 92 -12.37 -5.54 13.82
C THR A 92 -12.12 -5.28 12.34
N ALA A 93 -12.73 -6.05 11.44
CA ALA A 93 -12.60 -5.84 10.00
C ALA A 93 -13.02 -4.42 9.58
N ILE A 94 -14.17 -3.94 10.03
CA ILE A 94 -14.66 -2.59 9.71
C ILE A 94 -13.67 -1.52 10.18
N ILE A 95 -13.17 -1.62 11.41
CA ILE A 95 -12.24 -0.64 11.98
C ILE A 95 -10.93 -0.60 11.20
N PHE A 96 -10.30 -1.76 10.97
CA PHE A 96 -8.99 -1.83 10.30
C PHE A 96 -9.08 -1.49 8.80
N LEU A 97 -10.13 -1.92 8.10
CA LEU A 97 -10.34 -1.54 6.71
C LEU A 97 -10.62 -0.05 6.56
N SER A 98 -11.40 0.55 7.47
CA SER A 98 -11.66 2.00 7.45
C SER A 98 -10.39 2.81 7.71
N MET A 99 -9.54 2.35 8.64
CA MET A 99 -8.23 2.96 8.88
C MET A 99 -7.33 2.84 7.64
N GLY A 100 -7.27 1.67 7.01
CA GLY A 100 -6.47 1.45 5.81
C GLY A 100 -6.92 2.30 4.62
N ALA A 101 -8.24 2.45 4.43
CA ALA A 101 -8.80 3.34 3.40
C ALA A 101 -8.46 4.82 3.67
N GLY A 102 -8.60 5.26 4.93
CA GLY A 102 -8.19 6.61 5.33
C GLY A 102 -6.69 6.85 5.16
N ALA A 103 -5.86 5.84 5.39
CA ALA A 103 -4.42 5.93 5.24
C ALA A 103 -3.99 6.10 3.77
N ILE A 104 -4.52 5.31 2.83
CA ILE A 104 -4.22 5.51 1.39
C ILE A 104 -4.76 6.82 0.87
N PHE A 105 -5.95 7.25 1.33
CA PHE A 105 -6.46 8.57 0.97
C PHE A 105 -5.49 9.68 1.41
N GLN A 106 -4.95 9.57 2.63
CA GLN A 106 -3.93 10.50 3.12
C GLN A 106 -2.63 10.44 2.29
N VAL A 107 -2.17 9.24 1.90
CA VAL A 107 -1.00 9.06 1.04
C VAL A 107 -1.21 9.71 -0.32
N MET A 108 -2.39 9.54 -0.93
CA MET A 108 -2.76 10.18 -2.19
C MET A 108 -2.66 11.71 -2.09
N LEU A 109 -3.17 12.30 -0.99
CA LEU A 109 -3.05 13.74 -0.76
C LEU A 109 -1.59 14.20 -0.59
N ILE A 110 -0.73 13.40 0.05
CA ILE A 110 0.70 13.69 0.14
C ILE A 110 1.34 13.70 -1.25
N ILE A 111 1.07 12.68 -2.06
CA ILE A 111 1.66 12.54 -3.40
C ILE A 111 1.21 13.70 -4.29
N LEU A 112 -0.09 14.06 -4.26
CA LEU A 112 -0.62 15.20 -5.02
C LEU A 112 0.05 16.52 -4.60
N LYS A 113 0.16 16.78 -3.29
CA LYS A 113 0.85 17.99 -2.79
C LYS A 113 2.32 18.00 -3.20
N TRP A 114 3.00 16.87 -3.11
CA TRP A 114 4.41 16.75 -3.49
C TRP A 114 4.64 16.95 -5.00
N LEU A 115 3.77 16.39 -5.85
CA LEU A 115 3.81 16.59 -7.29
C LEU A 115 3.59 18.06 -7.66
N TYR A 116 2.58 18.70 -7.06
CA TYR A 116 2.32 20.13 -7.29
C TYR A 116 3.52 21.00 -6.90
N GLN A 117 4.14 20.73 -5.75
CA GLN A 117 5.33 21.47 -5.32
C GLN A 117 6.54 21.25 -6.23
N SER A 118 6.67 20.05 -6.80
CA SER A 118 7.83 19.66 -7.63
C SER A 118 7.73 20.15 -9.07
N GLU A 119 6.55 20.03 -9.69
CA GLU A 119 6.34 20.28 -11.13
C GLU A 119 5.51 21.55 -11.41
N GLN A 120 4.93 22.18 -10.37
CA GLN A 120 4.03 23.36 -10.46
C GLN A 120 2.77 23.15 -11.33
N LYS A 121 2.53 21.93 -11.81
CA LYS A 121 1.36 21.52 -12.61
C LYS A 121 0.98 20.09 -12.26
N LEU A 122 -0.30 19.85 -11.96
CA LEU A 122 -0.84 18.50 -11.72
C LEU A 122 -1.30 17.81 -13.01
N VAL A 123 -1.62 18.59 -14.05
CA VAL A 123 -2.12 18.08 -15.32
C VAL A 123 -0.99 18.15 -16.34
N GLN A 124 -0.20 17.09 -16.38
CA GLN A 124 0.86 16.87 -17.36
C GLN A 124 0.74 15.46 -17.93
N THR A 125 1.09 15.28 -19.21
CA THR A 125 0.97 14.00 -19.92
C THR A 125 1.62 12.84 -19.15
N SER A 126 2.78 13.06 -18.52
CA SER A 126 3.47 12.07 -17.69
C SER A 126 2.66 11.63 -16.46
N ILE A 127 2.08 12.59 -15.73
CA ILE A 127 1.27 12.31 -14.54
C ILE A 127 -0.02 11.59 -14.93
N VAL A 128 -0.72 12.10 -15.96
CA VAL A 128 -1.99 11.53 -16.42
C VAL A 128 -1.78 10.12 -16.98
N SER A 129 -0.74 9.91 -17.79
CA SER A 129 -0.39 8.58 -18.30
C SER A 129 0.03 7.64 -17.18
N GLY A 130 0.79 8.11 -16.19
CA GLY A 130 1.16 7.31 -15.01
C GLY A 130 -0.06 6.85 -14.21
N VAL A 131 -1.02 7.74 -13.95
CA VAL A 131 -2.28 7.39 -13.29
C VAL A 131 -3.09 6.41 -14.14
N GLY A 132 -3.19 6.63 -15.46
CA GLY A 132 -3.89 5.73 -16.38
C GLY A 132 -3.28 4.32 -16.42
N VAL A 133 -1.96 4.22 -16.52
CA VAL A 133 -1.22 2.95 -16.47
C VAL A 133 -1.40 2.28 -15.11
N GLY A 134 -1.32 3.04 -14.01
CA GLY A 134 -1.57 2.51 -12.67
C GLY A 134 -2.97 1.92 -12.51
N MET A 135 -4.00 2.63 -12.96
CA MET A 135 -5.39 2.13 -12.95
C MET A 135 -5.54 0.88 -13.82
N LEU A 136 -4.90 0.84 -14.98
CA LEU A 136 -4.93 -0.33 -15.86
C LEU A 136 -4.25 -1.55 -15.22
N ILE A 137 -3.08 -1.36 -14.58
CA ILE A 137 -2.40 -2.42 -13.83
C ILE A 137 -3.31 -2.90 -12.69
N MET A 138 -3.88 -2.00 -11.88
CA MET A 138 -4.81 -2.36 -10.80
C MET A 138 -6.00 -3.17 -11.32
N TYR A 139 -6.62 -2.74 -12.42
CA TYR A 139 -7.77 -3.43 -13.00
C TYR A 139 -7.40 -4.83 -13.51
N ILE A 140 -6.28 -4.96 -14.23
CA ILE A 140 -5.80 -6.26 -14.72
C ILE A 140 -5.48 -7.19 -13.55
N THR A 141 -4.77 -6.69 -12.53
CA THR A 141 -4.46 -7.48 -11.34
C THR A 141 -5.73 -7.95 -10.64
N SER A 142 -6.80 -7.13 -10.57
CA SER A 142 -8.08 -7.53 -9.96
C SER A 142 -8.92 -8.54 -10.76
N ILE A 143 -8.57 -8.76 -12.02
CA ILE A 143 -9.21 -9.77 -12.88
C ILE A 143 -8.44 -11.09 -12.82
N LEU A 144 -7.10 -11.00 -12.81
CA LEU A 144 -6.22 -12.16 -12.83
C LEU A 144 -6.00 -12.75 -11.43
N VAL A 145 -6.04 -11.88 -10.42
CA VAL A 145 -5.86 -12.13 -8.99
C VAL A 145 -6.92 -11.36 -8.22
#